data_AF-A0A2D4PV03-F1
#
_entry.id   AF-A0A2D4PV03-F1
#
_cell.length_a   1.000
_cell.length_b   1.000
_cell.length_c   1.000
_cell.angle_alpha   90.00
_cell.angle_beta   90.00
_cell.angle_gamma   90.00
#
_symmetry.space_group_name_H-M   'P 1'
#
loop_
_entity.id
_entity.type
_entity.pdbx_description
1 polymer ?
#
loop_
_entity_poly.entity_id
_entity_poly.type
_entity_poly.pdbx_seq_one_letter_code
_entity_poly.pdbx_strand_id
1 'polypeptide(L)'
;LKEKECIQKLRKELNFFFKENNRNHTSLQNLWDTMKAVSRGIIISYTAKRNTEKFELRNKIQKTIQKLERELQEKPQNTKIKEQFIISRHELNIEEQEEMTKNLRITRQKFFEHANKSGRWLSYKLKKQKGK
;
A
#
# COMPACT_ATOMS: atom_id res chain seq x y z
N LEU A 1 0.77 -11.73 9.89
CA LEU A 1 0.66 -11.08 11.22
C LEU A 1 0.28 -9.59 11.14
N LYS A 2 0.90 -8.77 10.27
CA LYS A 2 0.81 -7.30 10.28
C LYS A 2 -0.58 -6.69 10.02
N GLU A 3 -1.46 -7.36 9.27
CA GLU A 3 -2.85 -6.90 9.07
C GLU A 3 -3.71 -7.05 10.32
N LYS A 4 -3.34 -7.92 11.26
CA LYS A 4 -4.14 -8.21 12.47
C LYS A 4 -4.24 -6.98 13.38
N GLU A 5 -3.18 -6.19 13.51
CA GLU A 5 -3.17 -4.97 14.33
C GLU A 5 -4.09 -3.89 13.76
N CYS A 6 -4.04 -3.65 12.44
CA CYS A 6 -4.92 -2.69 11.78
C CYS A 6 -6.39 -3.12 11.94
N ILE A 7 -6.68 -4.40 11.74
CA ILE A 7 -8.03 -4.95 11.89
C ILE A 7 -8.49 -4.82 13.35
N GLN A 8 -7.62 -5.07 14.32
CA GLN A 8 -7.96 -4.94 15.74
C GLN A 8 -8.23 -3.49 16.13
N LYS A 9 -7.41 -2.54 15.65
CA LYS A 9 -7.65 -1.11 15.86
C LYS A 9 -8.97 -0.68 15.22
N LEU A 10 -9.20 -1.06 13.96
CA LEU A 10 -10.44 -0.75 13.24
C LEU A 10 -11.66 -1.31 13.98
N ARG A 11 -11.61 -2.56 14.46
CA ARG A 11 -12.71 -3.17 15.25
C ARG A 11 -12.98 -2.41 16.55
N LYS A 12 -11.94 -2.02 17.28
CA LYS A 12 -12.09 -1.26 18.53
C LYS A 12 -12.77 0.09 18.29
N GLU A 13 -12.27 0.84 17.31
CA GLU A 13 -12.81 2.15 16.95
C GLU A 13 -14.24 2.08 16.41
N LEU A 14 -14.55 1.06 15.58
CA LEU A 14 -15.89 0.86 15.07
C LEU A 14 -16.88 0.44 16.17
N ASN A 15 -16.48 -0.42 17.10
CA ASN A 15 -17.31 -0.79 18.24
C ASN A 15 -17.62 0.44 19.11
N PHE A 16 -16.63 1.30 19.34
CA PHE A 16 -16.84 2.57 20.03
C PHE A 16 -17.79 3.49 19.24
N PHE A 17 -17.56 3.65 17.94
CA PHE A 17 -18.43 4.45 17.07
C PHE A 17 -19.90 3.99 17.14
N PHE A 18 -20.16 2.69 16.99
CA PHE A 18 -21.52 2.17 17.04
C PHE A 18 -22.16 2.30 18.42
N LYS A 19 -21.38 2.13 19.51
CA LYS A 19 -21.89 2.33 20.87
C LYS A 19 -22.40 3.76 21.09
N GLU A 20 -21.67 4.76 20.61
CA GLU A 20 -21.98 6.17 20.87
C GLU A 20 -23.03 6.77 19.91
N ASN A 21 -23.08 6.28 18.66
CA ASN A 21 -23.85 6.89 17.58
C ASN A 21 -25.14 6.14 17.21
N ASN A 22 -25.36 4.93 17.75
CA ASN A 22 -26.58 4.16 17.52
C ASN A 22 -27.74 4.67 18.39
N ARG A 23 -28.22 5.88 18.10
CA ARG A 23 -29.35 6.53 18.77
C ARG A 23 -30.58 6.55 17.86
N ASN A 24 -31.77 6.52 18.45
CA ASN A 24 -33.04 6.41 17.71
C ASN A 24 -33.32 7.57 16.73
N HIS A 25 -32.63 8.71 16.86
CA HIS A 25 -32.79 9.88 15.99
C HIS A 25 -31.79 9.94 14.83
N THR A 26 -30.79 9.06 14.77
CA THR A 26 -29.77 9.08 13.73
C THR A 26 -30.26 8.30 12.50
N SER A 27 -30.30 8.93 11.32
CA SER A 27 -30.60 8.24 10.07
C SER A 27 -29.57 7.14 9.78
N LEU A 28 -30.02 5.97 9.33
CA LEU A 28 -29.17 4.85 8.95
C LEU A 28 -28.15 5.24 7.86
N GLN A 29 -28.54 6.14 6.95
CA GLN A 29 -27.65 6.64 5.92
C GLN A 29 -26.48 7.45 6.51
N ASN A 30 -26.77 8.37 7.43
CA ASN A 30 -25.76 9.16 8.13
C ASN A 30 -24.83 8.27 8.97
N LEU A 31 -25.39 7.24 9.61
CA LEU A 31 -24.60 6.26 10.36
C LEU A 31 -23.62 5.50 9.44
N TRP A 32 -24.10 5.03 8.28
CA TRP A 32 -23.28 4.32 7.29
C TRP A 32 -22.18 5.19 6.68
N ASP A 33 -22.52 6.43 6.30
CA ASP A 33 -21.57 7.36 5.70
C ASP A 33 -20.48 7.78 6.70
N THR A 34 -20.87 8.05 7.95
CA THR A 34 -19.92 8.39 9.03
C THR A 34 -19.04 7.19 9.38
N MET A 35 -19.59 5.98 9.47
CA MET A 35 -18.81 4.75 9.70
C MET A 35 -17.74 4.55 8.61
N LYS A 36 -18.10 4.76 7.34
CA LYS A 36 -17.15 4.68 6.22
C LYS A 36 -16.06 5.74 6.34
N ALA A 37 -16.40 6.98 6.73
CA ALA A 37 -15.44 8.05 6.92
C ALA A 37 -14.44 7.72 8.05
N VAL A 38 -14.93 7.27 9.20
CA VAL A 38 -14.11 6.82 10.34
C VAL A 38 -13.17 5.67 9.91
N SER A 39 -13.72 4.67 9.23
CA SER A 39 -12.93 3.52 8.74
C SER A 39 -11.79 3.94 7.82
N ARG A 40 -12.08 4.85 6.86
CA ARG A 40 -11.07 5.39 5.94
C ARG A 40 -10.00 6.18 6.69
N GLY A 41 -10.39 7.04 7.64
CA GLY A 41 -9.45 7.81 8.45
C GLY A 41 -8.44 6.93 9.20
N ILE A 42 -8.93 5.83 9.79
CA ILE A 42 -8.09 4.86 10.49
C ILE A 42 -7.11 4.18 9.52
N ILE A 43 -7.60 3.71 8.37
CA ILE A 43 -6.77 3.05 7.35
C ILE A 43 -5.69 4.01 6.82
N ILE A 44 -6.06 5.27 6.54
CA ILE A 44 -5.12 6.30 6.06
C ILE A 44 -4.05 6.58 7.10
N SER A 45 -4.43 6.82 8.36
CA SER A 45 -3.49 7.09 9.46
C SER A 45 -2.52 5.92 9.67
N TYR A 46 -3.04 4.69 9.70
CA TYR A 46 -2.22 3.49 9.83
C TYR A 46 -1.25 3.32 8.66
N THR A 47 -1.73 3.53 7.43
CA THR A 47 -0.91 3.43 6.22
C THR A 47 0.18 4.50 6.19
N ALA A 48 -0.14 5.74 6.57
CA ALA A 48 0.81 6.84 6.63
C ALA A 48 1.96 6.54 7.60
N LYS A 49 1.64 6.13 8.84
CA LYS A 49 2.64 5.73 9.83
C LYS A 49 3.57 4.64 9.30
N ARG A 50 3.00 3.60 8.69
CA ARG A 50 3.77 2.49 8.14
C ARG A 50 4.68 2.88 6.97
N ASN A 51 4.22 3.80 6.12
CA ASN A 51 5.04 4.30 5.02
C ASN A 51 6.26 5.06 5.58
N THR A 52 6.08 5.85 6.64
CA THR A 52 7.20 6.51 7.33
C THR A 52 8.17 5.49 7.91
N GLU A 53 7.69 4.49 8.64
CA GLU A 53 8.55 3.43 9.22
C GLU A 53 9.31 2.64 8.14
N LYS A 54 8.66 2.29 7.03
CA LYS A 54 9.31 1.64 5.89
C LYS A 54 10.39 2.54 5.27
N PHE A 55 10.08 3.81 5.06
CA PHE A 55 11.04 4.79 4.52
C PHE A 55 12.28 4.94 5.41
N GLU A 56 12.09 5.01 6.73
CA GLU A 56 13.20 5.06 7.68
C GLU A 56 14.06 3.80 7.64
N LEU A 57 13.45 2.61 7.55
CA LEU A 57 14.17 1.35 7.43
C LEU A 57 14.98 1.29 6.12
N ARG A 58 14.36 1.63 4.99
CA ARG A 58 15.02 1.67 3.68
C ARG A 58 16.23 2.62 3.70
N ASN A 59 16.07 3.81 4.27
CA ASN A 59 17.16 4.77 4.42
C ASN A 59 18.30 4.24 5.30
N LYS A 60 17.99 3.51 6.38
CA LYS A 60 19.02 2.89 7.22
C LYS A 60 19.80 1.83 6.42
N ILE A 61 19.11 0.94 5.70
CA ILE A 61 19.75 -0.08 4.86
C ILE A 61 20.64 0.58 3.80
N GLN A 62 20.13 1.62 3.13
CA GLN A 62 20.89 2.34 2.10
C GLN A 62 22.15 3.01 2.66
N LYS A 63 22.08 3.62 3.86
CA LYS A 63 23.26 4.16 4.55
C LYS A 63 24.26 3.08 4.93
N THR A 64 23.79 1.92 5.39
CA THR A 64 24.64 0.76 5.69
C THR A 64 25.36 0.27 4.44
N ILE A 65 24.65 0.13 3.31
CA ILE A 65 25.23 -0.22 2.01
C ILE A 65 26.33 0.77 1.62
N GLN A 66 26.07 2.08 1.67
CA GLN A 66 27.07 3.12 1.36
C GLN A 66 28.29 3.09 2.27
N LYS A 67 28.11 2.70 3.54
CA LYS A 67 29.25 2.53 4.47
C LYS A 67 30.07 1.30 4.09
N LEU A 68 29.42 0.16 3.88
CA LEU A 68 30.07 -1.09 3.49
C LEU A 68 30.78 -0.97 2.13
N GLU A 69 30.21 -0.23 1.17
CA GLU A 69 30.86 0.06 -0.12
C GLU A 69 32.18 0.81 0.06
N ARG A 70 32.22 1.83 0.92
CA ARG A 70 33.45 2.59 1.22
C ARG A 70 34.49 1.71 1.91
N GLU A 71 34.07 0.92 2.90
CA GLU A 71 34.99 0.00 3.59
C GLU A 71 35.55 -1.08 2.65
N LEU A 72 34.76 -1.55 1.68
CA LEU A 72 35.21 -2.50 0.67
C LEU A 72 36.15 -1.87 -0.36
N GLN A 73 35.98 -0.58 -0.68
CA GLN A 73 36.93 0.16 -1.52
C GLN A 73 38.30 0.28 -0.85
N GLU A 74 38.34 0.52 0.47
CA GLU A 74 39.60 0.59 1.23
C GLU A 74 40.21 -0.80 1.48
N LYS A 75 39.38 -1.83 1.71
CA LYS A 75 39.81 -3.18 2.10
C LYS A 75 39.13 -4.26 1.26
N PRO A 76 39.52 -4.42 -0.02
CA PRO A 76 38.81 -5.30 -0.97
C PRO A 76 38.89 -6.79 -0.65
N GLN A 77 39.90 -7.24 0.12
CA GLN A 77 40.07 -8.65 0.49
C GLN A 77 39.23 -9.08 1.70
N ASN A 78 38.53 -8.16 2.36
CA ASN A 78 37.74 -8.50 3.54
C ASN A 78 36.44 -9.23 3.16
N THR A 79 36.45 -10.56 3.28
CA THR A 79 35.33 -11.44 2.96
C THR A 79 34.10 -11.15 3.82
N LYS A 80 34.28 -10.83 5.11
CA LYS A 80 33.17 -10.54 6.04
C LYS A 80 32.38 -9.29 5.63
N ILE A 81 33.07 -8.23 5.22
CA ILE A 81 32.43 -6.99 4.75
C ILE A 81 31.66 -7.25 3.45
N LYS A 82 32.25 -8.04 2.55
CA LYS A 82 31.61 -8.43 1.29
C LYS A 82 30.32 -9.24 1.52
N GLU A 83 30.34 -10.19 2.45
CA GLU A 83 29.15 -10.97 2.83
C GLU A 83 28.03 -10.08 3.40
N GLN A 84 28.37 -9.20 4.35
CA GLN A 84 27.42 -8.24 4.92
C GLN A 84 26.82 -7.32 3.85
N PHE A 85 27.64 -6.83 2.92
CA PHE A 85 27.19 -6.01 1.81
C PHE A 85 26.17 -6.75 0.93
N ILE A 86 26.45 -8.00 0.56
CA ILE A 86 25.56 -8.83 -0.26
C ILE A 86 24.21 -9.04 0.47
N ILE A 87 24.25 -9.33 1.77
CA ILE A 87 23.03 -9.50 2.58
C ILE A 87 22.20 -8.22 2.59
N SER A 88 22.79 -7.06 2.90
CA SER A 88 22.07 -5.78 2.90
C SER A 88 21.51 -5.41 1.52
N ARG A 89 22.25 -5.70 0.43
CA ARG A 89 21.77 -5.54 -0.94
C ARG A 89 20.57 -6.43 -1.24
N HIS A 90 20.61 -7.67 -0.76
CA HIS A 90 19.52 -8.62 -0.94
C HIS A 90 18.27 -8.19 -0.16
N GLU A 91 18.42 -7.71 1.07
CA GLU A 91 17.33 -7.14 1.86
C GLU A 91 16.64 -5.97 1.14
N LEU A 92 17.42 -5.05 0.57
CA LEU A 92 16.89 -3.94 -0.23
C LEU A 92 16.13 -4.43 -1.47
N ASN A 93 16.66 -5.43 -2.18
CA ASN A 93 16.03 -6.00 -3.36
C ASN A 93 14.68 -6.66 -3.04
N ILE A 94 14.56 -7.37 -1.90
CA ILE A 94 13.27 -7.93 -1.45
C ILE A 94 12.24 -6.81 -1.28
N GLU A 95 12.62 -5.69 -0.66
CA GLU A 95 11.71 -4.55 -0.47
C GLU A 95 11.27 -3.93 -1.80
N GLU A 96 12.19 -3.77 -2.76
CA GLU A 96 11.89 -3.26 -4.10
C GLU A 96 10.96 -4.20 -4.87
N GLN A 97 11.13 -5.52 -4.71
CA GLN A 97 10.22 -6.51 -5.28
C GLN A 97 8.82 -6.41 -4.67
N GLU A 98 8.69 -6.25 -3.34
CA GLU A 98 7.39 -6.00 -2.70
C GLU A 98 6.70 -4.77 -3.31
N GLU A 99 7.43 -3.66 -3.48
CA GLU A 99 6.92 -2.43 -4.06
C GLU A 99 6.47 -2.63 -5.53
N MET A 100 7.28 -3.35 -6.32
CA MET A 100 6.94 -3.70 -7.70
C MET A 100 5.65 -4.54 -7.77
N THR A 101 5.48 -5.54 -6.90
CA THR A 101 4.24 -6.35 -6.88
C THR A 101 3.01 -5.50 -6.55
N LYS A 102 3.14 -4.52 -5.64
CA LYS A 102 2.05 -3.58 -5.32
C LYS A 102 1.70 -2.71 -6.53
N ASN A 103 2.71 -2.18 -7.21
CA ASN A 103 2.52 -1.37 -8.41
C ASN A 103 1.84 -2.17 -9.53
N LEU A 104 2.23 -3.43 -9.75
CA LEU A 104 1.58 -4.33 -10.70
C LEU A 104 0.09 -4.54 -10.38
N ARG A 105 -0.27 -4.73 -9.11
CA ARG A 105 -1.68 -4.87 -8.69
C ARG A 105 -2.47 -3.60 -8.99
N ILE A 106 -1.92 -2.42 -8.67
CA ILE A 106 -2.57 -1.13 -8.96
C ILE A 106 -2.75 -0.95 -10.47
N THR A 107 -1.71 -1.24 -11.26
CA THR A 107 -1.77 -1.14 -12.72
C THR A 107 -2.84 -2.08 -13.29
N ARG A 108 -2.92 -3.32 -12.80
CA ARG A 108 -3.96 -4.28 -13.19
C ARG A 108 -5.37 -3.77 -12.85
N GLN A 109 -5.54 -3.16 -11.68
CA GLN A 109 -6.81 -2.57 -11.29
C GLN A 109 -7.19 -1.40 -12.21
N LYS A 110 -6.28 -0.47 -12.46
CA LYS A 110 -6.47 0.65 -13.39
C LYS A 110 -6.82 0.17 -14.79
N PHE A 111 -6.14 -0.87 -15.26
CA PHE A 111 -6.44 -1.49 -16.54
C PHE A 111 -7.87 -2.03 -16.56
N PHE A 112 -8.30 -2.77 -15.54
CA PHE A 112 -9.67 -3.29 -15.45
C PHE A 112 -10.73 -2.18 -15.43
N GLU A 113 -10.52 -1.13 -14.63
CA GLU A 113 -11.42 0.03 -14.54
C GLU A 113 -11.55 0.80 -15.86
N HIS A 114 -10.58 0.68 -16.76
CA HIS A 114 -10.56 1.36 -18.05
C HIS A 114 -10.82 0.45 -19.25
N ALA A 115 -10.67 -0.87 -19.12
CA ALA A 115 -10.83 -1.84 -20.19
C ALA A 115 -12.24 -1.82 -20.81
N ASN A 116 -13.28 -1.66 -19.98
CA ASN A 116 -14.67 -1.61 -20.45
C ASN A 116 -15.06 -0.30 -21.17
N LYS A 117 -14.22 0.74 -21.10
CA LYS A 117 -14.51 2.01 -21.80
C LYS A 117 -14.43 1.82 -23.32
N SER A 118 -13.45 1.06 -23.81
CA SER A 118 -13.29 0.73 -25.23
C SER A 118 -14.50 -0.05 -25.76
N GLY A 119 -15.00 -1.02 -24.98
CA GLY A 119 -16.21 -1.78 -25.32
C GLY A 119 -17.47 -0.90 -25.40
N ARG A 120 -17.59 0.10 -24.51
CA ARG A 120 -18.72 1.04 -24.53
C ARG A 120 -18.73 1.91 -25.80
N TRP A 121 -17.58 2.46 -26.19
CA TRP A 121 -17.43 3.23 -27.42
C TRP A 121 -17.64 2.39 -28.69
N LEU A 122 -17.11 1.16 -28.70
CA LEU A 122 -17.31 0.21 -29.80
C LEU A 122 -18.79 -0.18 -29.93
N SER A 123 -19.45 -0.47 -28.81
CA SER A 123 -20.89 -0.80 -28.76
C SER A 123 -21.75 0.35 -29.26
N TYR A 124 -21.41 1.59 -28.87
CA TYR A 124 -22.08 2.79 -29.36
C TYR A 124 -21.90 2.96 -30.88
N LYS A 125 -20.68 2.79 -31.40
CA LYS A 125 -20.39 2.85 -32.84
C LYS A 125 -21.18 1.78 -33.62
N LEU A 126 -21.21 0.53 -33.13
CA LEU A 126 -21.95 -0.57 -33.76
C LEU A 126 -23.46 -0.32 -33.78
N LYS A 127 -24.05 0.22 -32.69
CA LYS A 127 -25.46 0.63 -32.69
C LYS A 127 -25.76 1.71 -33.73
N LYS A 128 -24.88 2.70 -33.86
CA LYS A 128 -25.03 3.79 -34.85
C LYS A 128 -24.87 3.31 -36.30
N GLN A 129 -24.10 2.25 -36.53
CA GLN A 129 -23.96 1.62 -37.85
C GLN A 129 -25.14 0.70 -38.20
N LYS A 130 -25.74 0.01 -37.22
CA LYS A 130 -26.92 -0.86 -37.44
C LYS A 130 -28.25 -0.10 -37.54
N GLY A 131 -28.31 1.14 -37.08
CA GLY A 131 -29.48 2.02 -37.20
C GLY A 131 -29.50 2.86 -38.49
N LYS A 132 -28.60 2.57 -39.43
CA LYS A 132 -28.66 3.00 -40.84
C LYS A 132 -29.05 1.80 -41.67
#